data_AF-A0A7X9F8W4-F1
#
_entry.id   AF-A0A7X9F8W4-F1
#
_cell.length_a   1.000
_cell.length_b   1.000
_cell.length_c   1.000
_cell.angle_alpha   90.00
_cell.angle_beta   90.00
_cell.angle_gamma   90.00
#
_symmetry.space_group_name_H-M   'P 1'
#
loop_
_entity.id
_entity.type
_entity.pdbx_description
1 polymer ?
#
loop_
_entity_poly.entity_id
_entity_poly.type
_entity_poly.pdbx_seq_one_letter_code
_entity_poly.pdbx_strand_id
1 'polypeptide(L)' 'LLGNESRGISDNLIPLVTRKLMIPRFNPVRSGIDSLNAGMAASIILSEFARRKFITS' A
#
# COMPACT_ATOMS: atom_id res chain seq x y z
N LEU A 1 -4.50 -1.50 7.14
CA LEU A 1 -3.47 -2.49 7.57
C LEU A 1 -2.30 -2.40 6.60
N LEU A 2 -1.08 -2.25 7.12
CA LEU A 2 0.15 -2.31 6.33
C LEU A 2 0.99 -3.46 6.88
N GLY A 3 1.57 -4.25 5.97
CA GLY A 3 2.40 -5.38 6.35
C GLY A 3 3.78 -4.96 6.80
N ASN A 4 4.41 -5.79 7.63
CA ASN A 4 5.83 -5.68 7.93
C ASN A 4 6.66 -5.97 6.66
N GLU A 5 7.80 -5.30 6.53
CA GLU A 5 8.69 -5.40 5.36
C GLU A 5 9.19 -6.83 5.10
N SER A 6 9.38 -7.61 6.16
CA SER A 6 9.92 -8.98 6.10
C SER A 6 8.85 -10.06 6.13
N ARG A 7 7.67 -9.76 6.71
CA ARG A 7 6.63 -10.77 7.04
C ARG A 7 5.25 -10.47 6.46
N GLY A 8 5.04 -9.32 5.84
CA GLY A 8 3.73 -8.91 5.34
C GLY A 8 2.70 -8.72 6.46
N ILE A 9 1.43 -8.92 6.14
CA ILE A 9 0.32 -8.87 7.11
C ILE A 9 0.13 -10.26 7.70
N SER A 10 0.05 -10.36 9.03
CA SER A 10 -0.19 -11.63 9.72
C SER A 10 -1.49 -12.30 9.27
N ASP A 11 -1.46 -13.61 9.06
CA ASP A 11 -2.58 -14.39 8.53
C ASP A 11 -3.86 -14.29 9.37
N ASN A 12 -3.72 -14.15 10.69
CA ASN A 12 -4.85 -13.98 11.60
C ASN A 12 -5.60 -12.64 11.40
N LEU A 13 -4.98 -11.65 10.76
CA LEU A 13 -5.60 -10.37 10.44
C LEU A 13 -6.21 -10.34 9.04
N ILE A 14 -5.84 -11.28 8.15
CA ILE A 14 -6.36 -11.34 6.78
C ILE A 14 -7.89 -11.47 6.73
N PRO A 15 -8.58 -12.25 7.59
CA PRO A 15 -10.04 -12.31 7.63
C PRO A 15 -10.72 -10.97 7.94
N LEU A 16 -10.02 -10.03 8.59
CA LEU A 16 -10.54 -8.70 8.92
C LEU A 16 -10.41 -7.71 7.75
N VAL A 17 -9.69 -8.07 6.69
CA VAL A 17 -9.46 -7.21 5.52
C VAL A 17 -10.70 -7.23 4.62
N THR A 18 -11.43 -6.11 4.60
CA THR A 18 -12.60 -5.94 3.73
C THR A 18 -12.22 -5.53 2.30
N ARG A 19 -11.07 -4.87 2.13
CA ARG A 19 -10.59 -4.40 0.83
C ARG A 19 -9.06 -4.35 0.78
N LYS A 20 -8.49 -4.97 -0.25
CA LYS A 20 -7.05 -4.93 -0.53
C LYS A 20 -6.76 -3.76 -1.47
N LEU A 21 -5.67 -3.05 -1.20
CA LEU A 21 -5.16 -1.96 -2.04
C LEU A 21 -3.76 -2.35 -2.54
N MET A 22 -3.44 -1.95 -3.76
CA MET A 22 -2.14 -2.17 -4.38
C MET A 22 -1.66 -0.85 -4.98
N ILE A 23 -0.40 -0.50 -4.73
CA ILE A 23 0.28 0.58 -5.44
C ILE A 23 0.85 -0.02 -6.73
N PRO A 24 0.44 0.47 -7.92
CA PRO A 24 0.93 -0.06 -9.18
C PRO A 24 2.45 0.11 -9.30
N ARG A 25 3.12 -0.90 -9.89
CA ARG A 25 4.52 -0.78 -10.30
C ARG A 25 4.56 -0.05 -11.65
N PHE A 26 5.33 1.03 -11.72
CA PHE A 26 5.47 1.83 -12.94
C PHE A 26 6.68 1.45 -13.81
N ASN A 27 7.58 0.59 -13.30
CA ASN A 27 8.73 0.10 -14.05
C ASN A 27 8.56 -1.38 -14.45
N PRO A 28 8.57 -1.73 -15.75
CA PRO A 28 8.54 -3.12 -16.20
C PRO A 28 9.88 -3.85 -16.03
N VAL A 29 10.99 -3.13 -15.84
CA VAL A 29 12.32 -3.72 -15.68
C VAL A 29 12.50 -4.20 -14.24
N ARG A 30 12.79 -5.50 -14.08
CA ARG A 30 13.00 -6.22 -12.82
C ARG A 30 14.29 -5.81 -12.09
N SER A 31 14.54 -4.52 -11.94
CA SER A 31 15.74 -4.03 -11.28
C SER A 31 15.43 -3.73 -9.81
N GLY A 32 15.59 -4.76 -8.97
CA GLY A 32 16.03 -4.63 -7.58
C GLY A 32 15.02 -4.28 -6.49
N ILE A 33 13.81 -3.81 -6.79
CA ILE A 33 12.85 -3.39 -5.76
C ILE A 33 11.55 -4.19 -5.86
N ASP A 34 11.38 -5.15 -4.95
CA ASP A 34 10.17 -5.97 -4.87
C ASP A 34 9.01 -5.25 -4.15
N SER A 35 9.28 -4.33 -3.25
CA SER A 35 8.22 -3.57 -2.58
C SER A 35 8.73 -2.24 -2.04
N LEU A 36 7.81 -1.29 -1.87
CA LEU A 36 8.08 -0.08 -1.11
C LEU A 36 8.18 -0.43 0.39
N ASN A 37 8.96 0.36 1.13
CA ASN A 37 8.88 0.37 2.59
C ASN A 37 7.45 0.73 3.03
N ALA A 38 6.98 0.18 4.16
CA ALA A 38 5.63 0.37 4.66
C ALA A 38 5.27 1.86 4.84
N GLY A 39 6.22 2.69 5.30
CA GLY A 39 6.04 4.13 5.45
C GLY A 39 5.81 4.86 4.12
N MET A 40 6.54 4.48 3.06
CA MET A 40 6.31 5.02 1.71
C MET A 40 4.96 4.57 1.14
N ALA A 41 4.58 3.31 1.37
CA ALA A 41 3.25 2.84 0.97
C ALA A 41 2.14 3.62 1.71
N ALA A 42 2.33 3.89 3.01
CA ALA A 42 1.40 4.67 3.81
C ALA A 42 1.23 6.10 3.28
N SER A 43 2.33 6.78 2.96
CA SER A 43 2.28 8.17 2.49
C SER A 43 1.55 8.31 1.16
N ILE A 44 1.78 7.40 0.21
CA ILE A 44 1.07 7.37 -1.08
C ILE A 44 -0.43 7.15 -0.88
N ILE A 45 -0.80 6.17 -0.05
CA ILE A 45 -2.22 5.85 0.21
C ILE A 45 -2.92 7.03 0.90
N LEU A 46 -2.28 7.65 1.89
CA LEU A 46 -2.84 8.80 2.61
C LEU A 46 -2.99 10.01 1.69
N SER A 47 -1.98 10.29 0.85
CA SER A 47 -2.01 11.37 -0.13
C SER A 47 -3.18 11.19 -1.11
N GLU A 48 -3.39 9.96 -1.62
CA GLU A 48 -4.50 9.66 -2.52
C GLU A 48 -5.88 9.82 -1.85
N PHE A 49 -6.02 9.39 -0.60
CA PHE A 49 -7.26 9.61 0.15
C PHE A 49 -7.51 11.09 0.44
N ALA A 50 -6.48 11.85 0.80
CA ALA A 50 -6.60 13.29 0.97
C ALA A 50 -7.01 13.97 -0.35
N ARG A 51 -6.34 13.65 -1.46
CA ARG A 51 -6.66 14.16 -2.80
C ARG A 51 -8.12 13.91 -3.17
N ARG A 52 -8.63 12.70 -2.94
CA ARG A 52 -10.04 12.37 -3.20
C ARG A 52 -11.01 13.17 -2.35
N LYS A 53 -10.69 13.38 -1.06
CA LYS A 53 -11.50 14.22 -0.18
C LYS A 53 -11.58 15.65 -0.71
N PHE A 54 -10.44 16.25 -1.08
CA PHE A 54 -10.40 17.62 -1.60
C PHE A 54 -11.11 17.81 -2.94
N ILE A 55 -11.12 16.81 -3.82
CA ILE A 55 -11.81 16.90 -5.12
C ILE A 55 -13.33 16.69 -5.00
N THR A 56 -13.79 16.02 -3.93
CA THR A 56 -15.21 15.68 -3.73
C THR A 56 -15.91 16.66 -2.76
N SER A 57 -15.19 17.64 -2.21
CA SER A 57 -15.74 18.70 -1.34
C SER A 57 -16.04 19.95 -2.15
#